data_AF-A0A7X9MGC7-F1
#
_entry.id   AF-A0A7X9MGC7-F1
#
_cell.length_a   1.000
_cell.length_b   1.000
_cell.length_c   1.000
_cell.angle_alpha   90.00
_cell.angle_beta   90.00
_cell.angle_gamma   90.00
#
_symmetry.space_group_name_H-M   'P 1'
#
loop_
_entity.id
_entity.type
_entity.pdbx_description
1 polymer ?
#
loop_
_entity_poly.entity_id
_entity_poly.type
_entity_poly.pdbx_seq_one_letter_code
_entity_poly.pdbx_strand_id
1 'polypeptide(L)'
;MLTKEQFIDNLKKARAVREEISQRYKDEVQECYPAYQVPCELDNSDNLFEVMTDYICYGILPTNKTLEDIWDAFQTLAKKEKWSVDDIKVSYDSDELIKECLADIDLFGDDFMVFAKYQSFYNDSCEFIVDYVDADRPTREKIIEFDALEDEEDYQAMLKEYEEGIESLKGYRTEKMTLKELLEKLEKQNTIF
;
A
#
# COMPACT_ATOMS: atom_id res chain seq x y z
N MET A 1 21.12 10.76 5.59
CA MET A 1 21.23 11.46 4.30
C MET A 1 21.18 10.42 3.20
N LEU A 2 20.09 10.39 2.44
CA LEU A 2 19.91 9.49 1.30
C LEU A 2 20.99 9.73 0.24
N THR A 3 21.58 8.67 -0.32
CA THR A 3 22.53 8.80 -1.45
C THR A 3 21.80 8.73 -2.79
N LYS A 4 22.47 9.18 -3.86
CA LYS A 4 21.95 9.09 -5.23
C LYS A 4 21.61 7.65 -5.59
N GLU A 5 22.50 6.72 -5.24
CA GLU A 5 22.33 5.29 -5.51
C GLU A 5 21.10 4.74 -4.78
N GLN A 6 20.91 5.10 -3.51
CA GLN A 6 19.74 4.69 -2.72
C GLN A 6 18.44 5.24 -3.30
N PHE A 7 18.41 6.53 -3.66
CA PHE A 7 17.24 7.16 -4.28
C PHE A 7 16.84 6.46 -5.59
N ILE A 8 17.80 6.26 -6.49
CA ILE A 8 17.56 5.62 -7.79
C ILE A 8 17.13 4.15 -7.61
N ASP A 9 17.74 3.44 -6.67
CA ASP A 9 17.37 2.05 -6.36
C ASP A 9 15.95 1.96 -5.81
N ASN A 10 15.54 2.87 -4.93
CA ASN A 10 14.18 2.92 -4.38
C ASN A 10 13.13 3.19 -5.47
N LEU A 11 13.41 4.11 -6.40
CA LEU A 11 12.52 4.35 -7.56
C LEU A 11 12.39 3.10 -8.44
N LYS A 12 13.50 2.39 -8.71
CA LYS A 12 13.48 1.15 -9.50
C LYS A 12 12.70 0.04 -8.79
N LYS A 13 12.87 -0.10 -7.48
CA LYS A 13 12.13 -1.05 -6.64
C LYS A 13 10.63 -0.76 -6.68
N ALA A 14 10.23 0.49 -6.44
CA ALA A 14 8.83 0.91 -6.48
C ALA A 14 8.19 0.61 -7.84
N ARG A 15 8.90 0.90 -8.94
CA ARG A 15 8.47 0.53 -10.29
C ARG A 15 8.29 -0.97 -10.46
N ALA A 16 9.26 -1.79 -10.03
CA ALA A 16 9.17 -3.24 -10.16
C ALA A 16 8.00 -3.82 -9.36
N VAL A 17 7.76 -3.32 -8.14
CA VAL A 17 6.60 -3.67 -7.31
C VAL A 17 5.31 -3.34 -8.06
N ARG A 18 5.18 -2.13 -8.63
CA ARG A 18 3.99 -1.72 -9.39
C ARG A 18 3.76 -2.58 -10.63
N GLU A 19 4.82 -2.93 -11.36
CA GLU A 19 4.75 -3.85 -12.50
C GLU A 19 4.25 -5.23 -12.07
N GLU A 20 4.80 -5.80 -11.00
CA GLU A 20 4.38 -7.10 -10.44
C GLU A 20 2.90 -7.07 -10.02
N ILE A 21 2.45 -6.00 -9.36
CA ILE A 21 1.05 -5.81 -8.97
C ILE A 21 0.15 -5.77 -10.20
N SER A 22 0.44 -4.93 -11.19
CA SER A 22 -0.38 -4.78 -12.41
C SER A 22 -0.51 -6.07 -13.23
N GLN A 23 0.51 -6.94 -13.18
CA GLN A 23 0.50 -8.22 -13.87
C GLN A 23 -0.32 -9.27 -13.12
N ARG A 24 -0.24 -9.26 -11.77
CA ARG A 24 -0.88 -10.24 -10.90
C ARG A 24 -2.36 -9.93 -10.70
N TYR A 25 -2.67 -8.68 -10.38
CA TYR A 25 -4.00 -8.13 -10.26
C TYR A 25 -4.23 -7.41 -11.57
N LYS A 26 -4.84 -8.09 -12.55
CA LYS A 26 -5.24 -7.47 -13.82
C LYS A 26 -6.24 -6.38 -13.48
N ASP A 27 -5.79 -5.18 -13.16
CA ASP A 27 -6.65 -4.03 -13.03
C ASP A 27 -7.35 -3.87 -14.38
N GLU A 28 -8.66 -4.07 -14.41
CA GLU A 28 -9.51 -3.73 -15.55
C GLU A 28 -9.46 -2.23 -15.87
N VAL A 29 -8.83 -1.44 -15.00
CA VAL A 29 -8.49 -0.05 -15.23
C VAL A 29 -7.03 0.04 -15.66
N GLN A 30 -6.79 -0.32 -16.91
CA GLN A 30 -5.67 0.26 -17.65
C GLN A 30 -5.99 1.75 -17.78
N GLU A 31 -5.71 2.55 -16.73
CA GLU A 31 -5.88 3.99 -16.78
C GLU A 31 -5.11 4.49 -18.00
N CYS A 32 -5.88 4.89 -19.02
CA CYS A 32 -5.36 5.45 -20.23
C CYS A 32 -4.73 6.77 -19.85
N TYR A 33 -3.41 6.74 -19.73
CA TYR A 33 -2.60 7.91 -19.48
C TYR A 33 -3.00 9.05 -20.44
N PRO A 34 -3.30 10.26 -19.96
CA PRO A 34 -3.46 11.40 -20.85
C PRO A 34 -2.13 11.58 -21.60
N ALA A 35 -2.19 11.76 -22.91
CA ALA A 35 -1.02 11.91 -23.76
C ALA A 35 -0.23 13.17 -23.38
N TYR A 36 0.66 13.10 -22.38
CA TYR A 36 1.54 14.20 -22.02
C TYR A 36 2.58 14.42 -23.14
N GLN A 37 2.34 15.44 -23.95
CA GLN A 37 3.31 16.06 -24.86
C GLN A 37 3.81 17.39 -24.31
N VAL A 38 3.95 17.53 -22.98
CA VAL A 38 4.56 18.72 -22.38
C VAL A 38 5.92 18.31 -21.80
N PRO A 39 7.02 18.99 -22.13
CA PRO A 39 8.26 18.81 -21.38
C PRO A 39 8.02 19.23 -19.93
N CYS A 40 7.85 18.28 -19.01
CA CYS A 40 7.75 18.62 -17.58
C CYS A 40 9.10 19.18 -17.11
N GLU A 41 9.10 20.45 -16.74
CA GLU A 41 10.22 21.11 -16.07
C GLU A 41 10.30 20.58 -14.64
N LEU A 42 11.46 20.08 -14.22
CA LEU A 42 11.71 19.53 -12.87
C LEU A 42 11.97 20.64 -11.83
N ASP A 43 11.34 21.80 -11.98
CA ASP A 43 11.69 23.03 -11.28
C ASP A 43 10.86 23.30 -10.01
N ASN A 44 9.81 22.52 -9.80
CA ASN A 44 8.91 22.56 -8.66
C ASN A 44 8.54 21.15 -8.16
N SER A 45 7.99 21.09 -6.94
CA SER A 45 7.65 19.84 -6.26
C SER A 45 6.59 19.03 -6.99
N ASP A 46 5.55 19.68 -7.49
CA ASP A 46 4.40 19.03 -8.10
C ASP A 46 4.83 18.30 -9.38
N ASN A 47 5.57 18.99 -10.24
CA ASN A 47 6.14 18.41 -11.46
C ASN A 47 7.15 17.28 -11.14
N LEU A 48 7.96 17.44 -10.09
CA LEU A 48 8.91 16.41 -9.70
C LEU A 48 8.20 15.12 -9.26
N PHE A 49 7.15 15.24 -8.44
CA PHE A 49 6.38 14.11 -7.95
C PHE A 49 5.55 13.45 -9.04
N GLU A 50 5.00 14.23 -9.97
CA GLU A 50 4.35 13.70 -11.17
C GLU A 50 5.34 12.86 -11.98
N VAL A 51 6.54 13.37 -12.26
CA VAL A 51 7.57 12.62 -13.00
C VAL A 51 8.03 11.35 -12.27
N MET A 52 8.17 11.39 -10.95
CA MET A 52 8.48 10.19 -10.15
C MET A 52 7.35 9.16 -10.27
N THR A 53 6.09 9.61 -10.22
CA THR A 53 4.90 8.76 -10.35
C THR A 53 4.82 8.15 -11.74
N ASP A 54 5.06 8.92 -12.79
CA ASP A 54 5.08 8.45 -14.19
C ASP A 54 6.11 7.36 -14.43
N TYR A 55 7.30 7.55 -13.84
CA TYR A 55 8.35 6.56 -13.89
C TYR A 55 7.96 5.28 -13.15
N ILE A 56 7.38 5.40 -11.95
CA ILE A 56 6.96 4.24 -11.14
C ILE A 56 5.82 3.47 -11.82
N CYS A 57 4.80 4.17 -12.33
CA CYS A 57 3.59 3.56 -12.87
C CYS A 57 3.76 3.08 -14.31
N TYR A 58 4.53 3.81 -15.14
CA TYR A 58 4.59 3.56 -16.59
C TYR A 58 6.02 3.39 -17.12
N GLY A 59 7.05 3.62 -16.30
CA GLY A 59 8.44 3.60 -16.75
C GLY A 59 8.79 4.77 -17.68
N ILE A 60 8.01 5.84 -17.65
CA ILE A 60 8.19 7.00 -18.53
C ILE A 60 9.04 8.05 -17.82
N LEU A 61 9.93 8.69 -18.59
CA LEU A 61 10.69 9.85 -18.14
C LEU A 61 10.46 11.00 -19.13
N PRO A 62 10.59 12.27 -18.69
CA PRO A 62 10.54 13.40 -19.60
C PRO A 62 11.60 13.28 -20.70
N THR A 63 11.34 13.90 -21.84
CA THR A 63 12.24 13.83 -23.00
C THR A 63 13.64 14.33 -22.62
N ASN A 64 14.67 13.53 -22.94
CA ASN A 64 16.08 13.79 -22.61
C ASN A 64 16.40 13.87 -21.10
N LYS A 65 15.56 13.29 -20.22
CA LYS A 65 15.82 13.18 -18.79
C LYS A 65 16.15 11.76 -18.37
N THR A 66 16.91 11.66 -17.29
CA THR A 66 17.33 10.42 -16.64
C THR A 66 16.91 10.43 -15.17
N LEU A 67 17.01 9.27 -14.50
CA LEU A 67 16.83 9.20 -13.05
C LEU A 67 17.87 10.05 -12.28
N GLU A 68 19.03 10.35 -12.89
CA GLU A 68 20.01 11.26 -12.30
C GLU A 68 19.52 12.71 -12.33
N ASP A 69 18.86 13.13 -13.41
CA ASP A 69 18.25 14.46 -13.49
C ASP A 69 17.15 14.64 -12.43
N ILE A 70 16.36 13.59 -12.18
CA ILE A 70 15.33 13.58 -11.13
C ILE A 70 15.97 13.69 -9.75
N TRP A 71 17.07 12.97 -9.50
CA TRP A 71 17.82 13.08 -8.26
C TRP A 71 18.34 14.51 -8.01
N ASP A 72 18.94 15.13 -9.03
CA ASP A 72 19.49 16.48 -8.92
C ASP A 72 18.38 17.51 -8.64
N ALA A 73 17.23 17.38 -9.29
CA ALA A 73 16.05 18.20 -9.05
C ALA A 73 15.51 17.99 -7.63
N PHE A 74 15.35 16.73 -7.20
CA PHE A 74 14.91 16.36 -5.86
C PHE A 74 15.83 16.94 -4.78
N GLN A 75 17.15 16.80 -4.91
CA GLN A 75 18.09 17.41 -3.97
C GLN A 75 17.97 18.93 -3.90
N THR A 76 17.76 19.57 -5.05
CA THR A 76 17.65 21.04 -5.14
C THR A 76 16.39 21.51 -4.42
N LEU A 77 15.25 20.86 -4.67
CA LEU A 77 13.98 21.17 -4.02
C LEU A 77 13.98 20.82 -2.53
N ALA A 78 14.49 19.64 -2.16
CA ALA A 78 14.63 19.24 -0.76
C ALA A 78 15.44 20.25 0.06
N LYS A 79 16.52 20.81 -0.50
CA LYS A 79 17.30 21.87 0.16
C LYS A 79 16.53 23.20 0.23
N LYS A 80 15.85 23.58 -0.85
CA LYS A 80 15.07 24.83 -0.95
C LYS A 80 13.91 24.84 0.04
N GLU A 81 13.22 23.72 0.18
CA GLU A 81 12.00 23.55 0.97
C GLU A 81 12.24 22.93 2.34
N LYS A 82 13.49 22.56 2.65
CA LYS A 82 13.93 21.97 3.92
C LYS A 82 13.23 20.64 4.23
N TRP A 83 13.07 19.80 3.22
CA TRP A 83 12.55 18.45 3.39
C TRP A 83 13.49 17.60 4.24
N SER A 84 12.91 16.72 5.05
CA SER A 84 13.68 15.64 5.70
C SER A 84 13.91 14.55 4.67
N VAL A 85 15.10 14.52 4.08
CA VAL A 85 15.43 13.67 2.93
C VAL A 85 15.86 12.26 3.28
N ASP A 86 15.81 11.92 4.57
CA ASP A 86 16.52 10.76 5.09
C ASP A 86 15.87 9.42 4.73
N ASP A 87 14.61 9.39 4.26
CA ASP A 87 13.78 8.17 4.29
C ASP A 87 12.86 7.96 3.07
N ILE A 88 13.25 8.34 1.83
CA ILE A 88 12.49 7.83 0.66
C ILE A 88 12.47 6.31 0.73
N LYS A 89 11.28 5.74 0.85
CA LYS A 89 11.03 4.30 0.99
C LYS A 89 10.29 3.80 -0.24
N VAL A 90 10.40 2.50 -0.47
CA VAL A 90 9.52 1.81 -1.42
C VAL A 90 8.13 1.80 -0.79
N SER A 91 7.14 2.33 -1.51
CA SER A 91 5.75 2.38 -1.06
C SER A 91 4.91 1.28 -1.73
N TYR A 92 3.77 1.00 -1.12
CA TYR A 92 2.71 0.17 -1.66
C TYR A 92 1.39 0.92 -1.50
N ASP A 93 0.68 1.14 -2.60
CA ASP A 93 -0.62 1.81 -2.57
C ASP A 93 -1.58 1.01 -1.70
N SER A 94 -1.97 1.61 -0.59
CA SER A 94 -2.81 1.01 0.44
C SER A 94 -4.07 1.83 0.69
N ASP A 95 -4.43 2.76 -0.20
CA ASP A 95 -5.55 3.67 0.02
C ASP A 95 -6.88 2.94 0.28
N GLU A 96 -7.12 1.84 -0.43
CA GLU A 96 -8.31 1.00 -0.24
C GLU A 96 -8.24 0.26 1.10
N LEU A 97 -7.12 -0.43 1.37
CA LEU A 97 -6.92 -1.17 2.61
C LEU A 97 -6.93 -0.28 3.86
N ILE A 98 -6.48 0.98 3.74
CA ILE A 98 -6.59 1.99 4.80
C ILE A 98 -8.05 2.37 5.05
N LYS A 99 -8.86 2.55 4.00
CA LYS A 99 -10.29 2.87 4.14
C LYS A 99 -11.05 1.73 4.79
N GLU A 100 -10.76 0.49 4.40
CA GLU A 100 -11.33 -0.71 5.03
C GLU A 100 -10.96 -0.78 6.51
N CYS A 101 -9.67 -0.62 6.83
CA CYS A 101 -9.19 -0.65 8.21
C CYS A 101 -9.84 0.45 9.07
N LEU A 102 -10.01 1.66 8.55
CA LEU A 102 -10.72 2.74 9.24
C LEU A 102 -12.19 2.42 9.49
N ALA A 103 -12.87 1.81 8.51
CA ALA A 103 -14.27 1.39 8.66
C ALA A 103 -14.42 0.31 9.74
N ASP A 104 -13.48 -0.64 9.79
CA ASP A 104 -13.46 -1.68 10.82
C ASP A 104 -13.12 -1.12 12.21
N ILE A 105 -12.25 -0.12 12.30
CA ILE A 105 -11.99 0.59 13.57
C ILE A 105 -13.27 1.28 14.07
N ASP A 106 -14.01 1.93 13.19
CA ASP A 106 -15.28 2.59 13.55
C ASP A 106 -16.35 1.58 14.02
N LEU A 107 -16.32 0.36 13.48
CA LEU A 107 -17.29 -0.69 13.79
C LEU A 107 -16.91 -1.52 15.04
N PHE A 108 -15.65 -1.89 15.17
CA PHE A 108 -15.18 -2.88 16.15
C PHE A 108 -14.28 -2.30 17.24
N GLY A 109 -13.74 -1.09 17.05
CA GLY A 109 -12.77 -0.47 17.93
C GLY A 109 -11.32 -0.66 17.47
N ASP A 110 -10.44 0.25 17.89
CA ASP A 110 -9.04 0.29 17.46
C ASP A 110 -8.18 -0.85 18.05
N ASP A 111 -8.65 -1.48 19.13
CA ASP A 111 -8.03 -2.62 19.80
C ASP A 111 -8.47 -3.99 19.25
N PHE A 112 -9.36 -4.03 18.24
CA PHE A 112 -9.77 -5.26 17.59
C PHE A 112 -8.57 -5.96 16.93
N MET A 113 -8.52 -7.29 17.06
CA MET A 113 -7.36 -8.08 16.65
C MET A 113 -7.54 -8.68 15.26
N VAL A 114 -6.54 -8.50 14.41
CA VAL A 114 -6.49 -9.01 13.04
C VAL A 114 -5.18 -9.73 12.76
N PHE A 115 -5.17 -10.56 11.72
CA PHE A 115 -3.96 -11.09 11.10
C PHE A 115 -3.67 -10.30 9.83
N ALA A 116 -2.58 -9.53 9.85
CA ALA A 116 -2.06 -8.90 8.64
C ALA A 116 -1.39 -9.94 7.73
N LYS A 117 -1.68 -9.89 6.44
CA LYS A 117 -1.13 -10.78 5.41
C LYS A 117 -0.03 -10.06 4.64
N TYR A 118 1.17 -10.61 4.71
CA TYR A 118 2.35 -10.04 4.07
C TYR A 118 2.67 -10.72 2.74
N GLN A 119 3.11 -9.94 1.77
CA GLN A 119 3.60 -10.42 0.50
C GLN A 119 4.94 -9.78 0.12
N SER A 120 5.87 -10.64 -0.28
CA SER A 120 7.17 -10.25 -0.82
C SER A 120 7.08 -9.86 -2.29
N PHE A 121 7.84 -8.83 -2.65
CA PHE A 121 8.01 -8.33 -4.02
C PHE A 121 9.49 -8.11 -4.34
N TYR A 122 9.80 -7.98 -5.63
CA TYR A 122 11.15 -7.68 -6.11
C TYR A 122 12.21 -8.65 -5.53
N ASN A 123 12.03 -9.95 -5.80
CA ASN A 123 12.90 -11.03 -5.32
C ASN A 123 13.10 -11.04 -3.79
N ASP A 124 12.03 -10.92 -3.02
CA ASP A 124 12.02 -10.94 -1.55
C ASP A 124 12.80 -9.81 -0.87
N SER A 125 13.11 -8.73 -1.59
CA SER A 125 13.85 -7.60 -1.04
C SER A 125 12.97 -6.50 -0.43
N CYS A 126 11.65 -6.58 -0.63
CA CYS A 126 10.65 -5.77 0.05
C CYS A 126 9.39 -6.60 0.33
N GLU A 127 8.69 -6.28 1.41
CA GLU A 127 7.50 -7.00 1.86
C GLU A 127 6.46 -5.99 2.36
N PHE A 128 5.22 -6.14 1.90
CA PHE A 128 4.11 -5.23 2.20
C PHE A 128 2.92 -5.98 2.77
N ILE A 129 2.09 -5.28 3.55
CA ILE A 129 0.78 -5.77 3.94
C ILE A 129 -0.14 -5.58 2.74
N VAL A 130 -0.72 -6.67 2.24
CA VAL A 130 -1.59 -6.64 1.05
C VAL A 130 -3.05 -6.95 1.38
N ASP A 131 -3.32 -7.38 2.62
CA ASP A 131 -4.63 -7.83 3.08
C ASP A 131 -4.60 -8.00 4.61
N TYR A 132 -5.76 -8.14 5.24
CA TYR A 132 -5.90 -8.59 6.63
C TYR A 132 -7.22 -9.32 6.85
N VAL A 133 -7.26 -10.17 7.88
CA VAL A 133 -8.49 -10.91 8.25
C VAL A 133 -8.66 -10.93 9.76
N ASP A 134 -9.89 -11.13 10.22
CA ASP A 134 -10.23 -11.29 11.64
C ASP A 134 -9.35 -12.34 12.32
N ALA A 135 -8.75 -11.98 13.47
CA ALA A 135 -7.94 -12.92 14.23
C ALA A 135 -8.73 -13.73 15.26
N ASP A 136 -9.91 -13.23 15.63
CA ASP A 136 -10.71 -13.81 16.69
C ASP A 136 -11.97 -14.45 16.09
N ARG A 137 -12.09 -15.77 16.27
CA ARG A 137 -13.24 -16.54 15.81
C ARG A 137 -14.56 -15.93 16.32
N PRO A 138 -15.58 -15.76 15.47
CA PRO A 138 -16.87 -15.24 15.90
C PRO A 138 -17.50 -16.16 16.95
N THR A 139 -18.17 -15.54 17.93
CA THR A 139 -18.93 -16.22 18.98
C THR A 139 -20.40 -15.84 18.86
N ARG A 140 -21.29 -16.76 19.24
CA ARG A 140 -22.75 -16.51 19.21
C ARG A 140 -23.18 -15.31 20.05
N GLU A 141 -22.42 -15.00 21.10
CA GLU A 141 -22.66 -13.87 22.02
C GLU A 141 -22.46 -12.50 21.36
N LYS A 142 -21.75 -12.42 20.22
CA LYS A 142 -21.53 -11.18 19.47
C LYS A 142 -22.72 -10.78 18.57
N ILE A 143 -23.77 -11.61 18.48
CA ILE A 143 -24.98 -11.29 17.70
C ILE A 143 -25.94 -10.51 18.60
N ILE A 144 -26.10 -9.21 18.29
CA ILE A 144 -26.69 -8.20 19.18
C ILE A 144 -28.22 -8.32 19.33
N GLU A 145 -28.92 -9.04 18.45
CA GLU A 145 -30.39 -9.12 18.40
C GLU A 145 -30.94 -10.56 18.49
N PHE A 146 -30.38 -11.39 19.37
CA PHE A 146 -30.64 -12.83 19.51
C PHE A 146 -32.14 -13.29 19.38
N ASP A 147 -32.61 -13.55 18.15
CA ASP A 147 -33.69 -14.47 17.80
C ASP A 147 -33.06 -15.76 17.25
N ALA A 148 -33.14 -16.83 18.04
CA ALA A 148 -32.38 -18.06 17.86
C ALA A 148 -32.62 -18.81 16.54
N LEU A 149 -33.60 -18.43 15.72
CA LEU A 149 -33.88 -19.01 14.41
C LEU A 149 -33.42 -18.15 13.22
N GLU A 150 -33.42 -16.82 13.34
CA GLU A 150 -32.94 -15.92 12.27
C GLU A 150 -31.42 -15.73 12.36
N ASP A 151 -30.84 -15.78 13.56
CA ASP A 151 -29.42 -15.48 13.79
C ASP A 151 -28.44 -16.65 13.57
N GLU A 152 -28.93 -17.88 13.41
CA GLU A 152 -28.03 -19.01 13.15
C GLU A 152 -27.50 -18.97 11.71
N GLU A 153 -28.25 -18.45 10.74
CA GLU A 153 -27.75 -18.27 9.36
C GLU A 153 -26.60 -17.24 9.33
N ASP A 154 -26.79 -16.10 9.99
CA ASP A 154 -25.77 -15.04 10.12
C ASP A 154 -24.54 -15.53 10.88
N TYR A 155 -24.72 -16.30 11.95
CA TYR A 155 -23.60 -16.93 12.67
C TYR A 155 -22.79 -17.87 11.77
N GLN A 156 -23.47 -18.70 10.98
CA GLN A 156 -22.80 -19.63 10.06
C GLN A 156 -22.11 -18.87 8.91
N ALA A 157 -22.68 -17.76 8.44
CA ALA A 157 -22.04 -16.89 7.46
C ALA A 157 -20.75 -16.28 8.01
N MET A 158 -20.79 -15.66 9.20
CA MET A 158 -19.59 -15.12 9.87
C MET A 158 -18.52 -16.19 10.12
N LEU A 159 -18.92 -17.39 10.57
CA LEU A 159 -17.98 -18.50 10.76
C LEU A 159 -17.30 -18.91 9.46
N LYS A 160 -18.08 -18.95 8.37
CA LYS A 160 -17.56 -19.31 7.05
C LYS A 160 -16.59 -18.25 6.55
N GLU A 161 -16.92 -16.96 6.66
CA GLU A 161 -16.03 -15.86 6.28
C GLU A 161 -14.72 -15.89 7.08
N TYR A 162 -14.81 -16.11 8.40
CA TYR A 162 -13.63 -16.32 9.24
C TYR A 162 -12.79 -17.51 8.77
N GLU A 163 -13.40 -18.67 8.51
CA GLU A 163 -12.66 -19.87 8.06
C GLU A 163 -12.01 -19.65 6.69
N GLU A 164 -12.69 -19.00 5.75
CA GLU A 164 -12.17 -18.62 4.43
C GLU A 164 -11.01 -17.61 4.57
N GLY A 165 -11.16 -16.62 5.45
CA GLY A 165 -10.12 -15.65 5.79
C GLY A 165 -8.86 -16.32 6.31
N ILE A 166 -8.98 -17.21 7.31
CA ILE A 166 -7.86 -17.97 7.87
C ILE A 166 -7.22 -18.89 6.83
N GLU A 167 -8.02 -19.53 5.96
CA GLU A 167 -7.49 -20.37 4.88
C GLU A 167 -6.69 -19.54 3.87
N SER A 168 -7.13 -18.31 3.56
CA SER A 168 -6.46 -17.39 2.63
C SER A 168 -5.05 -16.98 3.08
N LEU A 169 -4.74 -17.14 4.37
CA LEU A 169 -3.43 -16.85 4.95
C LEU A 169 -2.38 -17.94 4.67
N LYS A 170 -2.79 -19.13 4.22
CA LYS A 170 -1.85 -20.24 4.01
C LYS A 170 -0.81 -19.90 2.94
N GLY A 171 0.46 -20.09 3.30
CA GLY A 171 1.59 -19.79 2.42
C GLY A 171 2.05 -18.34 2.45
N TYR A 172 1.39 -17.48 3.23
CA TYR A 172 1.80 -16.10 3.48
C TYR A 172 2.47 -15.98 4.84
N ARG A 173 3.36 -14.99 4.98
CA ARG A 173 3.78 -14.53 6.30
C ARG A 173 2.60 -13.77 6.91
N THR A 174 2.32 -14.04 8.18
CA THR A 174 1.25 -13.35 8.92
C THR A 174 1.75 -12.79 10.24
N GLU A 175 1.13 -11.72 10.69
CA GLU A 175 1.41 -11.10 11.98
C GLU A 175 0.09 -10.72 12.64
N LYS A 176 -0.11 -11.16 13.90
CA LYS A 176 -1.27 -10.76 14.70
C LYS A 176 -1.02 -9.38 15.28
N MET A 177 -1.95 -8.44 15.08
CA MET A 177 -1.85 -7.08 15.59
C MET A 177 -3.25 -6.47 15.81
N THR A 178 -3.31 -5.34 16.48
CA THR A 178 -4.54 -4.53 16.57
C THR A 178 -4.79 -3.79 15.26
N LEU A 179 -6.05 -3.40 14.99
CA LEU A 179 -6.38 -2.52 13.86
C LEU A 179 -5.62 -1.20 13.92
N LYS A 180 -5.38 -0.66 15.12
CA LYS A 180 -4.52 0.53 15.29
C LYS A 180 -3.10 0.32 14.78
N GLU A 181 -2.45 -0.77 15.20
CA GLU A 181 -1.10 -1.11 14.76
C GLU A 181 -1.05 -1.38 13.25
N LEU A 182 -2.10 -2.00 12.71
CA LEU A 182 -2.27 -2.20 11.28
C LEU A 182 -2.34 -0.86 10.55
N LEU A 183 -3.23 0.05 10.95
CA LEU A 183 -3.38 1.37 10.34
C LEU A 183 -2.06 2.13 10.32
N GLU A 184 -1.33 2.17 11.44
CA GLU A 184 -0.03 2.82 11.51
C GLU A 184 0.99 2.23 10.52
N LYS A 185 0.93 0.92 10.23
CA LYS A 185 1.80 0.28 9.24
C LYS A 185 1.33 0.55 7.81
N LEU A 186 0.02 0.56 7.57
CA LEU A 186 -0.58 0.87 6.27
C LEU A 186 -0.28 2.32 5.86
N GLU A 187 -0.45 3.29 6.76
CA GLU A 187 -0.10 4.69 6.49
C GLU A 187 1.39 4.85 6.18
N LYS A 188 2.27 4.16 6.93
CA LYS A 188 3.71 4.17 6.68
C LYS A 188 4.07 3.56 5.33
N GLN A 189 3.45 2.46 4.93
CA GLN A 189 3.74 1.84 3.63
C GLN A 189 3.14 2.61 2.45
N ASN A 190 2.05 3.36 2.67
CA ASN A 190 1.39 4.19 1.67
C ASN A 190 2.13 5.52 1.38
N THR A 191 3.14 5.85 2.19
CA THR A 191 3.89 7.10 2.05
C THR A 191 5.16 6.89 1.22
N ILE A 192 5.35 7.70 0.16
CA ILE A 192 6.55 7.68 -0.72
C ILE A 192 7.76 8.42 -0.07
N PHE A 193 7.57 9.07 1.09
CA PHE A 193 8.51 10.01 1.72
C PHE A 193 8.74 9.79 3.22
#